data_AF-A0A0W7W8E8-F1
#
_entry.id   AF-A0A0W7W8E8-F1
#
_cell.length_a   1.000
_cell.length_b   1.000
_cell.length_c   1.000
_cell.angle_alpha   90.00
_cell.angle_beta   90.00
_cell.angle_gamma   90.00
#
_symmetry.space_group_name_H-M   'P 1'
#
loop_
_entity.id
_entity.type
_entity.pdbx_description
1 polymer ?
#
loop_
_entity_poly.entity_id
_entity_poly.type
_entity_poly.pdbx_seq_one_letter_code
_entity_poly.pdbx_strand_id
1 'polypeptide(L)'
;MPTRFEASIQLDIPLEMAKRHGIPSQISRAELAEIEANPPAWLVQSRANRTGKKPVWATLTCALCGVEEITRPKKWWPEFTLLACDDHDASELEPAAPGASREFTYGVGSRFFGAVDTAA
;
A
#
# COMPACT_ATOMS: atom_id res chain seq x y z
N MET A 1 7.35 7.44 18.84
CA MET A 1 6.93 6.03 19.03
C MET A 1 6.00 5.67 17.89
N PRO A 2 6.24 4.58 17.14
CA PRO A 2 5.31 4.11 16.13
C PRO A 2 3.90 3.91 16.68
N THR A 3 2.90 4.29 15.90
CA THR A 3 1.50 3.95 16.09
C THR A 3 1.25 2.49 15.73
N ARG A 4 0.11 1.95 16.16
CA ARG A 4 -0.34 0.61 15.74
C ARG A 4 -0.43 0.47 14.22
N PHE A 5 -0.83 1.54 13.54
CA PHE A 5 -0.95 1.56 12.10
C PHE A 5 0.42 1.40 11.44
N GLU A 6 1.40 2.20 11.85
CA GLU A 6 2.79 2.08 11.38
C GLU A 6 3.37 0.71 11.70
N ALA A 7 3.12 0.18 12.90
CA ALA A 7 3.52 -1.18 13.27
C ALA A 7 2.89 -2.25 12.37
N SER A 8 1.62 -2.09 11.98
CA SER A 8 0.94 -3.02 11.08
C SER A 8 1.51 -3.00 9.65
N ILE A 9 1.96 -1.84 9.18
CA ILE A 9 2.67 -1.70 7.91
C ILE A 9 4.00 -2.44 7.99
N GLN A 10 4.80 -2.15 9.01
CA GLN A 10 6.13 -2.72 9.19
C GLN A 10 6.09 -4.25 9.33
N LEU A 11 5.11 -4.78 10.08
CA LEU A 11 4.93 -6.23 10.24
C LEU A 11 4.27 -6.90 9.03
N ASP A 12 3.85 -6.14 8.01
CA ASP A 12 3.06 -6.58 6.83
C ASP A 12 1.81 -7.37 7.22
N ILE A 13 1.04 -6.84 8.17
CA ILE A 13 -0.22 -7.45 8.65
C ILE A 13 -1.39 -6.45 8.59
N PRO A 14 -2.65 -6.92 8.49
CA PRO A 14 -3.80 -6.03 8.57
C PRO A 14 -3.89 -5.35 9.95
N LEU A 15 -4.40 -4.11 9.98
CA LEU A 15 -4.62 -3.38 11.23
C LEU A 15 -5.49 -4.16 12.24
N GLU A 16 -6.49 -4.91 11.75
CA GLU A 16 -7.34 -5.75 12.60
C GLU A 16 -6.59 -6.93 13.22
N MET A 17 -5.56 -7.47 12.54
CA MET A 17 -4.68 -8.47 13.14
C MET A 17 -3.79 -7.83 14.21
N ALA A 18 -3.23 -6.66 13.95
CA ALA A 18 -2.44 -5.93 14.95
C ALA A 18 -3.27 -5.67 16.22
N LYS A 19 -4.54 -5.25 16.08
CA LYS A 19 -5.47 -5.11 17.21
C LYS A 19 -5.73 -6.44 17.92
N ARG A 20 -6.08 -7.49 17.17
CA ARG A 20 -6.44 -8.82 17.71
C ARG A 20 -5.30 -9.45 18.52
N HIS A 21 -4.06 -9.27 18.08
CA HIS A 21 -2.88 -9.85 18.73
C HIS A 21 -2.24 -8.90 19.76
N GLY A 22 -2.92 -7.82 20.15
CA GLY A 22 -2.54 -7.01 21.30
C GLY A 22 -1.45 -5.97 21.04
N ILE A 23 -1.18 -5.59 19.77
CA ILE A 23 -0.30 -4.47 19.50
C ILE A 23 -0.95 -3.19 20.09
N PRO A 24 -0.26 -2.45 20.98
CA PRO A 24 -0.82 -1.25 21.61
C PRO A 24 -1.05 -0.12 20.60
N SER A 25 -1.78 0.93 20.98
CA SER A 25 -2.05 2.09 20.09
C SER A 25 -0.77 2.82 19.70
N GLN A 26 0.22 2.82 20.59
CA GLN A 26 1.60 3.24 20.37
C GLN A 26 2.52 2.15 20.91
N ILE A 27 3.56 1.81 20.16
CA ILE A 27 4.59 0.83 20.52
C ILE A 27 5.96 1.50 20.42
N SER A 28 6.93 1.10 21.24
CA SER A 28 8.29 1.62 21.07
C SER A 28 8.96 1.01 19.82
N ARG A 29 9.97 1.70 19.28
CA ARG A 29 10.75 1.15 18.15
C ARG A 29 11.50 -0.13 18.55
N ALA A 30 11.96 -0.21 19.81
CA ALA A 30 12.68 -1.37 20.32
C ALA A 30 11.77 -2.60 20.43
N GLU A 31 10.58 -2.45 21.00
CA GLU A 31 9.60 -3.55 21.08
C GLU A 31 9.16 -4.01 19.68
N LEU A 32 8.94 -3.08 18.75
CA LEU A 32 8.57 -3.44 17.39
C LEU A 32 9.69 -4.21 16.67
N ALA A 33 10.95 -3.77 16.83
CA ALA A 33 12.11 -4.47 16.29
C ALA A 33 12.29 -5.87 16.92
N GLU A 34 12.00 -6.01 18.22
CA GLU A 34 12.03 -7.31 18.90
C GLU A 34 10.98 -8.27 18.33
N ILE A 35 9.76 -7.79 18.05
CA ILE A 35 8.71 -8.59 17.40
C ILE A 35 9.15 -9.03 15.99
N GLU A 36 9.90 -8.21 15.26
CA GLU A 36 10.41 -8.59 13.95
C GLU A 36 11.56 -9.60 14.03
N ALA A 37 12.49 -9.39 14.95
CA ALA A 37 13.65 -10.25 15.16
C ALA A 37 13.27 -11.62 15.74
N ASN A 38 12.34 -11.63 16.68
CA ASN A 38 11.84 -12.82 17.37
C ASN A 38 10.32 -12.96 17.14
N PRO A 39 9.88 -13.31 15.92
CA PRO A 39 8.49 -13.28 15.56
C PRO A 39 7.67 -14.31 16.36
N PRO A 40 6.56 -13.88 17.00
CA PRO A 40 5.69 -14.81 17.70
C PRO A 40 5.03 -15.79 16.74
N ALA A 41 4.59 -16.94 17.26
CA ALA A 41 4.04 -18.04 16.45
C ALA A 41 2.91 -17.60 15.51
N TRP A 42 2.03 -16.68 15.95
CA TRP A 42 0.95 -16.16 15.11
C TRP A 42 1.45 -15.37 13.91
N LEU A 43 2.56 -14.63 14.04
CA LEU A 43 3.14 -13.84 12.95
C LEU A 43 3.85 -14.74 11.96
N VAL A 44 4.57 -15.77 12.46
CA VAL A 44 5.17 -16.82 11.62
C VAL A 44 4.09 -17.54 10.81
N GLN A 45 3.00 -17.95 11.46
CA GLN A 45 1.89 -18.60 10.78
C GLN A 45 1.19 -17.67 9.79
N SER A 46 0.97 -16.40 10.13
CA SER A 46 0.38 -15.41 9.23
C SER A 46 1.20 -15.25 7.94
N ARG A 47 2.53 -15.16 8.07
CA ARG A 47 3.46 -15.08 6.94
C ARG A 47 3.47 -16.38 6.11
N ALA A 48 3.43 -17.54 6.75
CA ALA A 48 3.37 -18.84 6.06
C ALA A 48 2.07 -19.05 5.29
N ASN A 49 0.94 -18.58 5.84
CA ASN A 49 -0.39 -18.68 5.22
C ASN A 49 -0.60 -17.68 4.08
N ARG A 50 0.40 -16.86 3.74
CA ARG A 50 0.29 -15.88 2.66
C ARG A 50 0.25 -16.62 1.31
N THR A 51 -0.96 -16.89 0.82
CA THR A 51 -1.22 -17.61 -0.44
C THR A 51 -1.05 -16.77 -1.71
N GLY A 52 -0.66 -15.49 -1.58
CA GLY A 52 -0.47 -14.59 -2.72
C GLY A 52 0.85 -13.82 -2.65
N LYS A 53 1.36 -13.41 -3.81
CA LYS A 53 2.51 -12.50 -3.92
C LYS A 53 2.16 -11.05 -3.54
N LYS A 54 0.88 -10.73 -3.35
CA LYS A 54 0.40 -9.37 -3.12
C LYS A 54 0.65 -8.96 -1.66
N PRO A 55 1.28 -7.82 -1.40
CA PRO A 55 1.51 -7.34 -0.04
C PRO A 55 0.19 -6.90 0.62
N VAL A 56 0.16 -6.85 1.95
CA VAL A 56 -1.02 -6.36 2.68
C VAL A 56 -1.16 -4.85 2.52
N TRP A 57 -0.04 -4.16 2.40
CA TRP A 57 0.08 -2.74 2.21
C TRP A 57 0.81 -2.43 0.89
N ALA A 58 0.40 -1.37 0.22
CA ALA A 58 1.06 -0.84 -0.96
C ALA A 58 1.33 0.65 -0.73
N THR A 59 2.50 1.13 -1.18
CA THR A 59 2.80 2.55 -1.26
C THR A 59 2.34 3.07 -2.62
N LEU A 60 1.43 4.03 -2.59
CA LEU A 60 1.08 4.85 -3.74
C LEU A 60 2.02 6.04 -3.76
N THR A 61 2.64 6.31 -4.89
CA THR A 61 3.55 7.45 -5.07
C THR A 61 3.08 8.26 -6.26
N CYS A 62 2.87 9.57 -6.07
CA CYS A 62 2.45 10.45 -7.15
C CYS A 62 3.61 10.64 -8.13
N ALA A 63 3.39 10.35 -9.40
CA ALA A 63 4.40 10.49 -10.44
C ALA A 63 4.83 11.96 -10.68
N LEU A 64 4.00 12.93 -10.27
CA LEU A 64 4.24 14.36 -10.52
C LEU A 64 4.94 15.06 -9.35
N CYS A 65 4.40 14.94 -8.13
CA CYS A 65 4.93 15.64 -6.95
C CYS A 65 5.63 14.73 -5.93
N GLY A 66 5.59 13.40 -6.13
CA GLY A 66 6.24 12.45 -5.24
C GLY A 66 5.54 12.22 -3.89
N VAL A 67 4.36 12.80 -3.66
CA VAL A 67 3.61 12.53 -2.42
C VAL A 67 3.26 11.05 -2.33
N GLU A 68 3.35 10.50 -1.11
CA GLU A 68 3.10 9.09 -0.85
C GLU A 68 1.86 8.86 0.02
N GLU A 69 1.23 7.71 -0.18
CA GLU A 69 0.20 7.14 0.70
C GLU A 69 0.41 5.64 0.84
N ILE A 70 0.47 5.14 2.07
CA ILE A 70 0.46 3.70 2.33
C ILE A 70 -0.97 3.26 2.59
N THR A 71 -1.45 2.30 1.79
CA THR A 71 -2.85 1.85 1.84
C THR A 71 -2.97 0.35 1.58
N ARG A 72 -4.14 -0.20 1.87
CA ARG A 72 -4.43 -1.62 1.57
C ARG A 72 -4.96 -1.72 0.14
N PRO A 73 -4.25 -2.39 -0.78
CA PRO A 73 -4.71 -2.53 -2.16
C PRO A 73 -6.03 -3.29 -2.21
N LYS A 74 -6.97 -2.78 -3.01
CA LYS A 74 -8.30 -3.39 -3.16
C LYS A 74 -8.24 -4.47 -4.24
N LYS A 75 -9.08 -5.52 -4.09
CA LYS A 75 -9.12 -6.66 -5.01
C LYS A 75 -9.41 -6.25 -6.46
N TRP A 76 -10.20 -5.20 -6.65
CA TRP A 76 -10.64 -4.70 -7.96
C TRP A 76 -9.68 -3.68 -8.58
N TRP A 77 -8.61 -3.28 -7.89
CA TRP A 77 -7.60 -2.40 -8.48
C TRP A 77 -6.87 -3.13 -9.61
N PRO A 78 -6.75 -2.50 -10.79
CA PRO A 78 -5.89 -3.00 -11.85
C PRO A 78 -4.41 -2.82 -11.46
N GLU A 79 -3.53 -3.31 -12.32
CA GLU A 79 -2.11 -2.96 -12.27
C GLU A 79 -1.95 -1.57 -12.89
N PHE A 80 -1.65 -0.58 -12.06
CA PHE A 80 -1.49 0.80 -12.50
C PHE A 80 -0.14 0.99 -13.19
N THR A 81 -0.16 1.66 -14.34
CA THR A 81 1.06 2.13 -15.01
C THR A 81 1.62 3.35 -14.30
N LEU A 82 0.75 4.27 -13.90
CA LEU A 82 1.09 5.49 -13.18
C LEU A 82 0.05 5.79 -12.10
N LEU A 83 0.45 6.50 -11.05
CA LEU A 83 -0.41 7.02 -10.01
C LEU A 83 -0.17 8.53 -9.87
N ALA A 84 -1.24 9.29 -9.63
CA ALA A 84 -1.16 10.70 -9.29
C ALA A 84 -2.12 11.04 -8.15
N CYS A 85 -1.77 12.04 -7.34
CA CYS A 85 -2.67 12.53 -6.30
C CYS A 85 -3.73 13.46 -6.89
N ASP A 86 -4.84 13.61 -6.19
CA ASP A 86 -5.99 14.42 -6.63
C ASP A 86 -5.71 15.94 -6.68
N ASP A 87 -4.51 16.38 -6.28
CA ASP A 87 -4.05 17.77 -6.42
C ASP A 87 -3.60 18.10 -7.87
N HIS A 88 -3.46 17.09 -8.73
CA HIS A 88 -3.09 17.23 -10.14
C HIS A 88 -4.19 16.74 -11.06
N ASP A 89 -4.25 17.33 -12.26
CA ASP A 89 -5.14 16.87 -13.32
C ASP A 89 -4.53 15.72 -14.13
N ALA A 90 -5.40 14.87 -14.70
CA ALA A 90 -4.98 13.77 -15.55
C ALA A 90 -4.18 14.22 -16.81
N SER A 91 -4.39 15.46 -17.27
CA SER A 91 -3.65 16.05 -18.39
C SER A 91 -2.21 16.41 -18.06
N GLU A 92 -1.84 16.52 -16.78
CA GLU A 92 -0.45 16.80 -16.35
C GLU A 92 0.44 15.56 -16.40
N LEU A 93 -0.14 14.36 -16.47
CA LEU A 93 0.60 13.11 -16.55
C LEU A 93 1.34 12.96 -17.88
N GLU A 94 2.50 12.29 -17.83
CA GLU A 94 3.23 11.90 -19.03
C GLU A 94 2.31 11.12 -19.98
N PRO A 95 2.20 11.51 -21.26
CA PRO A 95 1.26 10.90 -22.19
C PRO A 95 1.56 9.41 -22.36
N ALA A 96 0.52 8.63 -22.64
CA ALA A 96 0.67 7.21 -22.94
C ALA A 96 1.60 7.02 -24.16
N ALA A 97 2.28 5.87 -24.19
CA ALA A 97 3.14 5.52 -25.32
C ALA A 97 2.37 5.63 -26.65
N PRO A 98 3.01 6.03 -27.77
CA PRO A 98 2.34 6.15 -29.06
C PRO A 98 1.62 4.85 -29.44
N GLY A 99 0.32 4.94 -29.71
CA GLY A 99 -0.51 3.79 -30.04
C GLY A 99 -1.08 3.03 -28.83
N ALA A 100 -0.79 3.43 -27.59
CA ALA A 100 -1.46 2.89 -26.40
C ALA A 100 -2.73 3.68 -26.07
N SER A 101 -3.74 3.00 -25.53
CA SER A 101 -4.90 3.63 -24.91
C SER A 101 -4.67 3.75 -23.40
N ARG A 102 -5.07 4.90 -22.82
CA ARG A 102 -5.02 5.14 -21.37
C ARG A 102 -6.42 5.21 -20.78
N GLU A 103 -6.64 4.43 -19.74
CA GLU A 103 -7.84 4.50 -18.91
C GLU A 103 -7.50 4.97 -17.49
N PHE A 104 -8.45 5.66 -16.85
CA PHE A 104 -8.26 6.21 -15.50
C PHE A 104 -9.19 5.54 -14.49
N THR A 105 -8.64 5.19 -13.34
CA THR A 105 -9.38 4.71 -12.17
C THR A 105 -9.27 5.74 -11.05
N TYR A 106 -10.38 6.36 -10.68
CA TYR A 106 -10.44 7.34 -9.58
C TYR A 106 -10.77 6.69 -8.24
N GLY A 107 -10.45 7.36 -7.13
CA GLY A 107 -10.72 6.84 -5.77
C GLY A 107 -9.77 5.70 -5.36
N VAL A 108 -8.52 5.77 -5.83
CA VAL A 108 -7.42 4.92 -5.41
C VAL A 108 -6.86 5.51 -4.11
N GLY A 109 -6.64 4.67 -3.10
CA GLY A 109 -6.31 5.15 -1.76
C GLY A 109 -7.36 6.12 -1.20
N SER A 110 -6.88 7.17 -0.55
CA SER A 110 -7.68 8.27 0.00
C SER A 110 -7.68 9.54 -0.84
N ARG A 111 -6.65 9.72 -1.69
CA ARG A 111 -6.41 10.95 -2.45
C ARG A 111 -5.66 10.74 -3.78
N PHE A 112 -5.86 9.59 -4.42
CA PHE A 112 -5.17 9.24 -5.65
C PHE A 112 -6.13 8.77 -6.74
N PHE A 113 -5.67 8.92 -7.98
CA PHE A 113 -6.17 8.21 -9.15
C PHE A 113 -5.01 7.48 -9.84
N GLY A 114 -5.35 6.42 -10.56
CA GLY A 114 -4.41 5.60 -11.31
C GLY A 114 -4.70 5.62 -12.80
N ALA A 115 -3.64 5.59 -13.60
CA ALA A 115 -3.70 5.40 -15.04
C ALA A 115 -3.28 3.97 -15.39
N VAL A 116 -3.98 3.36 -16.34
CA VAL A 116 -3.64 2.06 -16.92
C VAL A 116 -3.45 2.25 -18.41
N ASP A 117 -2.23 1.98 -18.88
CA ASP A 117 -1.90 1.98 -20.29
C ASP A 117 -1.97 0.57 -20.83
N THR A 118 -2.76 0.40 -21.90
CA THR A 118 -2.85 -0.85 -22.64
C THR A 118 -2.34 -0.63 -24.05
N ALA A 119 -1.44 -1.49 -24.51
CA ALA A 119 -1.05 -1.52 -25.92
C ALA A 119 -2.28 -1.85 -26.78
N ALA A 120 -2.51 -1.07 -27.84
CA ALA A 120 -3.57 -1.33 -28.82
C ALA A 120 -3.26 -2.56 -29.69
#